data_AF-A0A1G5ZNF9-F1
#
_entry.id   AF-A0A1G5ZNF9-F1
#
_cell.length_a   1.000
_cell.length_b   1.000
_cell.length_c   1.000
_cell.angle_alpha   90.00
_cell.angle_beta   90.00
_cell.angle_gamma   90.00
#
_symmetry.space_group_name_H-M   'P 1'
#
loop_
_entity.id
_entity.type
_entity.pdbx_description
1 polymer ?
#
loop_
_entity_poly.entity_id
_entity_poly.type
_entity_poly.pdbx_seq_one_letter_code
_entity_poly.pdbx_strand_id
1 'polypeptide(L)'
;MRNDQVITFNETFNARHLTAAQVAEVFIPPPQFDQLLDNSHCLLVGARGSGKTTLLKMLQVQALKKWKELNGSDHRTVDFIGIFVPADIRWAKQLASKLDGIDSRSERSMLCEAAFTGSVCISFLDTLEQAIALGEIRSKNLDGNTISRRTEAELVKALAKIWGVAVEIPSFRALKHELRSCQTLLPRIAINLRGAHSLDALIFENRFLGVSWLDALGNAVETVNDIFACSSQKWALLVDELEIIPEELLHLITAPLRSTFGSLLFKYSISPTGTKTELLSKLEASDPTPGNDFKVIRLWHTDREQIRVFSNKLLKASLVSRRLVDSTQSIEDALEWSKSAEDDAAEGKLSLDQKRQQFSELSKKDSSFKEFLEKKGIAISRLSTSDDAENGPLVRKISPLVYFRNHVLKSWTSKGVIRRSKISKQPYYGFPNLLDLTEGNPRWILNLADTLAAEVKNKASNIRQPGVQNAAIESFAKRFMSMLKVYPVGSAASKNVTIFNFIEDLATHLNNKIYESAFTADPSLSFVVDKEAAAEYGELIETCIHLGALVIIDPSSSDDSSLLLGGRALHDRKVRICYRLAPLFFLPLRANKQVRLSSALKAGIHGQAPLKKEVKPVQFKPQLPKTNIFEQIDLF
;
A
#
# COMPACT_ATOMS: atom_id res chain seq x y z
N MET A 1 37.71 -10.03 -17.48
CA MET A 1 36.55 -9.15 -17.74
C MET A 1 35.32 -9.80 -17.13
N ARG A 2 34.92 -9.37 -15.93
CA ARG A 2 33.71 -9.86 -15.26
C ARG A 2 32.53 -9.03 -15.79
N ASN A 3 31.50 -9.71 -16.29
CA ASN A 3 30.21 -9.10 -16.62
C ASN A 3 29.55 -8.65 -15.31
N ASP A 4 29.65 -7.36 -15.00
CA ASP A 4 28.77 -6.74 -14.01
C ASP A 4 27.36 -6.73 -14.60
N GLN A 5 26.51 -7.65 -14.11
CA GLN A 5 25.08 -7.57 -14.33
C GLN A 5 24.55 -6.31 -13.65
N VAL A 6 24.47 -5.22 -14.42
CA VAL A 6 23.71 -4.04 -14.04
C VAL A 6 22.26 -4.48 -13.87
N ILE A 7 21.80 -4.58 -12.62
CA ILE A 7 20.41 -4.86 -12.28
C ILE A 7 19.56 -3.82 -13.00
N THR A 8 18.85 -4.27 -14.03
CA THR A 8 18.00 -3.39 -14.82
C THR A 8 16.74 -3.14 -13.98
N PHE A 9 16.60 -1.93 -13.44
CA PHE A 9 15.54 -1.50 -12.51
C PHE A 9 14.09 -1.68 -13.02
N ASN A 10 13.90 -2.16 -14.26
CA ASN A 10 12.61 -2.24 -14.95
C ASN A 10 11.80 -3.51 -14.62
N GLU A 11 12.39 -4.57 -14.07
CA GLU A 11 11.69 -5.85 -13.84
C GLU A 11 11.40 -6.18 -12.37
N THR A 12 11.99 -5.45 -11.42
CA THR A 12 12.03 -5.81 -9.98
C THR A 12 11.13 -4.97 -9.07
N PHE A 13 9.92 -4.62 -9.50
CA PHE A 13 8.99 -3.84 -8.66
C PHE A 13 8.26 -4.63 -7.59
N ASN A 14 8.39 -5.96 -7.60
CA ASN A 14 7.77 -6.82 -6.61
C ASN A 14 8.81 -7.27 -5.59
N ALA A 15 8.84 -6.62 -4.44
CA ALA A 15 9.70 -7.00 -3.32
C ALA A 15 9.56 -8.47 -2.95
N ARG A 16 8.46 -9.16 -3.29
CA ARG A 16 8.32 -10.61 -3.11
C ARG A 16 9.41 -11.42 -3.82
N HIS A 17 9.86 -11.01 -5.00
CA HIS A 17 10.86 -11.73 -5.79
C HIS A 17 12.31 -11.35 -5.47
N LEU A 18 12.52 -10.26 -4.74
CA LEU A 18 13.85 -9.84 -4.29
C LEU A 18 14.25 -10.61 -3.03
N THR A 19 15.54 -10.95 -2.92
CA THR A 19 16.12 -11.42 -1.66
C THR A 19 16.20 -10.27 -0.65
N ALA A 20 16.29 -10.59 0.64
CA ALA A 20 16.43 -9.58 1.70
C ALA A 20 17.64 -8.65 1.46
N ALA A 21 18.78 -9.21 1.03
CA ALA A 21 19.98 -8.42 0.70
C ALA A 21 19.77 -7.48 -0.50
N GLN A 22 19.09 -7.94 -1.57
CA GLN A 22 18.77 -7.10 -2.72
C GLN A 22 17.80 -5.97 -2.36
N VAL A 23 16.86 -6.22 -1.44
CA VAL A 23 15.99 -5.16 -0.92
C VAL A 23 16.83 -4.08 -0.24
N ALA A 24 17.80 -4.45 0.59
CA ALA A 24 18.66 -3.51 1.31
C ALA A 24 19.52 -2.63 0.39
N GLU A 25 19.94 -3.12 -0.77
CA GLU A 25 20.76 -2.37 -1.74
C GLU A 25 20.05 -1.16 -2.34
N VAL A 26 18.73 -1.24 -2.48
CA VAL A 26 17.90 -0.18 -3.08
C VAL A 26 16.96 0.47 -2.08
N PHE A 27 17.11 0.14 -0.79
CA PHE A 27 16.20 0.58 0.25
C PHE A 27 16.40 2.05 0.57
N ILE A 28 15.29 2.79 0.53
CA ILE A 28 15.21 4.16 1.03
C ILE A 28 14.21 4.11 2.19
N PRO A 29 14.62 4.41 3.43
CA PRO A 29 13.74 4.30 4.58
C PRO A 29 12.62 5.34 4.50
N PRO A 30 11.33 4.92 4.57
CA PRO A 30 10.25 5.87 4.83
C PRO A 30 10.31 6.39 6.28
N PRO A 31 9.66 7.52 6.59
CA PRO A 31 9.69 8.10 7.93
C PRO A 31 9.20 7.16 9.04
N GLN A 32 8.32 6.22 8.71
CA GLN A 32 7.78 5.22 9.64
C GLN A 32 8.75 4.07 9.95
N PHE A 33 9.86 3.93 9.22
CA PHE A 33 10.73 2.76 9.36
C PHE A 33 11.37 2.66 10.74
N ASP A 34 11.75 3.78 11.35
CA ASP A 34 12.40 3.78 12.67
C ASP A 34 11.49 3.24 13.78
N GLN A 35 10.17 3.45 13.67
CA GLN A 35 9.19 2.89 14.59
C GLN A 35 9.12 1.36 14.49
N LEU A 36 9.39 0.82 13.29
CA LEU A 36 9.37 -0.62 13.05
C LEU A 36 10.58 -1.33 13.68
N LEU A 37 11.68 -0.61 13.90
CA LEU A 37 12.89 -1.12 14.56
C LEU A 37 12.73 -1.27 16.09
N ASP A 38 11.67 -0.70 16.68
CA ASP A 38 11.41 -0.80 18.12
C ASP A 38 11.19 -2.24 18.58
N ASN A 39 11.61 -2.50 19.82
CA ASN A 39 11.40 -3.75 20.56
C ASN A 39 9.97 -3.84 21.12
N SER A 40 8.98 -3.69 20.25
CA SER A 40 7.55 -3.73 20.58
C SER A 40 6.78 -4.49 19.51
N HIS A 41 5.66 -5.09 19.90
CA HIS A 41 4.70 -5.63 18.94
C HIS A 41 4.16 -4.49 18.08
N CYS A 42 3.99 -4.75 16.78
CA CYS A 42 3.46 -3.73 15.89
C CYS A 42 2.55 -4.31 14.80
N LEU A 43 1.53 -3.53 14.45
CA LEU A 43 0.67 -3.75 13.30
C LEU A 43 0.96 -2.67 12.25
N LEU A 44 1.57 -3.09 11.16
CA LEU A 44 1.92 -2.28 10.00
C LEU A 44 0.75 -2.22 9.04
N VAL A 45 0.08 -1.08 8.99
CA VAL A 45 -1.13 -0.90 8.20
C VAL A 45 -0.82 -0.09 6.94
N GLY A 46 -1.22 -0.57 5.77
CA GLY A 46 -1.03 0.18 4.52
C GLY A 46 -1.80 -0.35 3.32
N ALA A 47 -2.21 0.55 2.42
CA ALA A 47 -2.86 0.18 1.15
C ALA A 47 -1.93 -0.62 0.23
N ARG A 48 -2.47 -1.17 -0.86
CA ARG A 48 -1.66 -1.93 -1.82
C ARG A 48 -0.51 -1.09 -2.39
N GLY A 49 0.70 -1.62 -2.31
CA GLY A 49 1.91 -0.98 -2.84
C GLY A 49 2.61 0.01 -1.90
N SER A 50 2.11 0.21 -0.67
CA SER A 50 2.72 1.11 0.33
C SER A 50 4.09 0.66 0.86
N GLY A 51 4.59 -0.52 0.48
CA GLY A 51 5.90 -1.02 0.89
C GLY A 51 5.90 -1.96 2.10
N LYS A 52 4.75 -2.46 2.57
CA LYS A 52 4.65 -3.40 3.72
C LYS A 52 5.64 -4.56 3.66
N THR A 53 5.61 -5.34 2.57
CA THR A 53 6.53 -6.46 2.33
C THR A 53 8.00 -6.02 2.35
N THR A 54 8.31 -4.88 1.74
CA THR A 54 9.68 -4.32 1.71
C THR A 54 10.16 -4.01 3.13
N LEU A 55 9.30 -3.38 3.94
CA LEU A 55 9.63 -3.02 5.32
C LEU A 55 9.85 -4.25 6.20
N LEU A 56 8.99 -5.28 6.07
CA LEU A 56 9.19 -6.54 6.81
C LEU A 56 10.45 -7.28 6.35
N LYS A 57 10.73 -7.35 5.04
CA LYS A 57 11.97 -7.95 4.53
C LYS A 57 13.23 -7.24 5.02
N MET A 58 13.15 -5.92 5.20
CA MET A 58 14.26 -5.14 5.77
C MET A 58 14.61 -5.51 7.22
N LEU A 59 13.72 -6.15 7.96
CA LEU A 59 13.99 -6.62 9.33
C LEU A 59 14.65 -8.01 9.37
N GLN A 60 14.85 -8.65 8.22
CA GLN A 60 15.59 -9.91 8.16
C GLN A 60 17.08 -9.67 8.36
N VAL A 61 17.76 -10.63 8.98
CA VAL A 61 19.20 -10.53 9.32
C VAL A 61 20.06 -10.15 8.11
N GLN A 62 19.83 -10.78 6.97
CA GLN A 62 20.57 -10.49 5.73
C GLN A 62 20.41 -9.03 5.28
N ALA A 63 19.19 -8.49 5.35
CA ALA A 63 18.92 -7.12 4.94
C ALA A 63 19.59 -6.12 5.90
N LEU A 64 19.42 -6.31 7.22
CA LEU A 64 20.00 -5.44 8.24
C LEU A 64 21.52 -5.39 8.17
N LYS A 65 22.17 -6.55 8.01
CA LYS A 65 23.62 -6.64 7.87
C LYS A 65 24.11 -5.93 6.61
N LYS A 66 23.49 -6.23 5.47
CA LYS A 66 23.82 -5.56 4.19
C LYS A 66 23.59 -4.05 4.25
N TRP A 67 22.52 -3.63 4.92
CA TRP A 67 22.18 -2.21 5.08
C TRP A 67 23.20 -1.47 5.94
N LYS A 68 23.68 -2.10 7.02
CA LYS A 68 24.78 -1.60 7.86
C LYS A 68 26.11 -1.51 7.10
N GLU A 69 26.42 -2.49 6.25
CA GLU A 69 27.60 -2.45 5.37
C GLU A 69 27.56 -1.28 4.38
N LEU A 70 26.38 -0.97 3.84
CA LEU A 70 26.20 0.08 2.84
C LEU A 70 26.13 1.49 3.43
N ASN A 71 25.60 1.65 4.65
CA ASN A 71 25.29 2.97 5.23
C ASN A 71 26.07 3.30 6.52
N GLY A 72 26.98 2.43 6.97
CA GLY A 72 27.79 2.66 8.17
C GLY A 72 27.06 2.37 9.49
N SER A 73 27.74 2.66 10.61
CA SER A 73 27.31 2.31 11.97
C SER A 73 26.30 3.26 12.61
N ASP A 74 26.02 4.42 12.00
CA ASP A 74 25.18 5.48 12.61
C ASP A 74 23.68 5.17 12.59
N HIS A 75 23.28 4.02 12.04
CA HIS A 75 21.88 3.59 12.01
C HIS A 75 21.53 2.82 13.29
N ARG A 76 20.29 3.03 13.75
CA ARG A 76 19.75 2.38 14.95
C ARG A 76 19.93 0.87 14.90
N THR A 77 20.50 0.30 15.97
CA THR A 77 20.66 -1.15 16.09
C THR A 77 19.32 -1.83 16.31
N VAL A 78 19.17 -3.02 15.74
CA VAL A 78 17.99 -3.86 15.89
C VAL A 78 18.33 -4.99 16.86
N ASP A 79 17.64 -5.02 18.00
CA ASP A 79 17.95 -5.94 19.10
C ASP A 79 17.12 -7.24 19.03
N PHE A 80 16.68 -7.63 17.84
CA PHE A 80 15.91 -8.84 17.60
C PHE A 80 16.26 -9.48 16.24
N ILE A 81 15.98 -10.78 16.11
CA ILE A 81 16.14 -11.53 14.86
C ILE A 81 14.78 -11.68 14.18
N GLY A 82 14.63 -11.15 12.96
CA GLY A 82 13.38 -11.20 12.21
C GLY A 82 13.15 -12.52 11.47
N ILE A 83 12.10 -13.26 11.85
CA ILE A 83 11.61 -14.48 11.19
C ILE A 83 10.52 -14.09 10.19
N PHE A 84 10.86 -14.08 8.90
CA PHE A 84 9.91 -13.70 7.85
C PHE A 84 9.06 -14.88 7.39
N VAL A 85 7.74 -14.75 7.57
CA VAL A 85 6.73 -15.71 7.09
C VAL A 85 5.92 -15.04 5.98
N PRO A 86 6.14 -15.40 4.70
CA PRO A 86 5.29 -14.93 3.63
C PRO A 86 3.91 -15.59 3.74
N ALA A 87 2.83 -14.83 3.91
CA ALA A 87 1.51 -15.39 3.68
C ALA A 87 1.35 -15.67 2.18
N ASP A 88 1.43 -16.95 1.80
CA ASP A 88 1.19 -17.39 0.42
C ASP A 88 -0.31 -17.65 0.19
N ILE A 89 -0.88 -16.86 -0.72
CA ILE A 89 -2.22 -17.03 -1.29
C ILE A 89 -2.47 -18.49 -1.73
N ARG A 90 -1.42 -19.21 -2.17
CA ARG A 90 -1.52 -20.60 -2.60
C ARG A 90 -1.88 -21.53 -1.45
N TRP A 91 -1.24 -21.42 -0.27
CA TRP A 91 -1.62 -22.28 0.87
C TRP A 91 -3.02 -21.92 1.34
N ALA A 92 -3.35 -20.63 1.50
CA ALA A 92 -4.66 -20.21 1.98
C ALA A 92 -5.80 -20.66 1.05
N LYS A 93 -5.62 -20.58 -0.27
CA LYS A 93 -6.61 -21.05 -1.26
C LYS A 93 -6.65 -22.57 -1.40
N GLN A 94 -5.50 -23.24 -1.38
CA GLN A 94 -5.44 -24.70 -1.43
C GLN A 94 -6.11 -25.30 -0.20
N LEU A 95 -5.78 -24.81 1.00
CA LEU A 95 -6.47 -25.18 2.23
C LEU A 95 -7.96 -24.84 2.14
N ALA A 96 -8.35 -23.60 1.81
CA ALA A 96 -9.77 -23.25 1.72
C ALA A 96 -10.57 -24.18 0.79
N SER A 97 -10.06 -24.53 -0.40
CA SER A 97 -10.71 -25.47 -1.32
C SER A 97 -10.81 -26.90 -0.77
N LYS A 98 -9.87 -27.29 0.10
CA LYS A 98 -9.79 -28.63 0.71
C LYS A 98 -10.47 -28.70 2.07
N LEU A 99 -10.78 -27.57 2.69
CA LEU A 99 -11.62 -27.47 3.88
C LEU A 99 -13.12 -27.45 3.53
N ASP A 100 -13.48 -27.16 2.28
CA ASP A 100 -14.86 -27.15 1.80
C ASP A 100 -15.53 -28.53 1.95
N GLY A 101 -16.56 -28.66 2.80
CA GLY A 101 -17.17 -29.95 3.17
C GLY A 101 -16.66 -30.58 4.47
N ILE A 102 -15.83 -29.87 5.25
CA ILE A 102 -15.56 -30.20 6.67
C ILE A 102 -16.49 -29.35 7.54
N ASP A 103 -17.53 -29.97 8.12
CA ASP A 103 -18.54 -29.25 8.89
C ASP A 103 -18.00 -28.71 10.22
N SER A 104 -17.11 -29.49 10.87
CA SER A 104 -16.55 -29.13 12.17
C SER A 104 -15.61 -27.92 12.08
N ARG A 105 -15.87 -26.90 12.92
CA ARG A 105 -14.97 -25.74 13.04
C ARG A 105 -13.63 -26.12 13.66
N SER A 106 -13.61 -27.03 14.64
CA SER A 106 -12.37 -27.44 15.31
C SER A 106 -11.41 -28.15 14.36
N GLU A 107 -11.94 -29.01 13.49
CA GLU A 107 -11.15 -29.73 12.47
C GLU A 107 -10.55 -28.77 11.44
N ARG A 108 -11.34 -27.78 10.98
CA ARG A 108 -10.86 -26.73 10.07
C ARG A 108 -9.76 -25.89 10.72
N SER A 109 -9.98 -25.44 11.96
CA SER A 109 -9.00 -24.67 12.72
C SER A 109 -7.68 -25.43 12.91
N MET A 110 -7.75 -26.72 13.26
CA MET A 110 -6.56 -27.56 13.43
C MET A 110 -5.73 -27.67 12.14
N LEU A 111 -6.37 -27.89 11.00
CA LEU A 111 -5.67 -27.97 9.71
C LEU A 111 -5.03 -26.64 9.31
N CYS A 112 -5.73 -25.53 9.54
CA CYS A 112 -5.18 -24.18 9.32
C CYS A 112 -3.98 -23.90 10.23
N GLU A 113 -4.08 -24.26 11.52
CA GLU A 113 -3.00 -24.06 12.49
C GLU A 113 -1.80 -24.96 12.17
N ALA A 114 -2.00 -26.22 11.77
CA ALA A 114 -0.91 -27.10 11.36
C ALA A 114 -0.17 -26.55 10.12
N ALA A 115 -0.90 -26.02 9.13
CA ALA A 115 -0.31 -25.38 7.96
C ALA A 115 0.54 -24.16 8.31
N PHE A 116 0.01 -23.31 9.21
CA PHE A 116 0.69 -22.12 9.68
C PHE A 116 1.92 -22.48 10.52
N THR A 117 1.78 -23.41 11.45
CA THR A 117 2.87 -23.94 12.30
C THR A 117 4.02 -24.45 11.45
N GLY A 118 3.74 -25.30 10.44
CA GLY A 118 4.78 -25.78 9.53
C GLY A 118 5.48 -24.64 8.78
N SER A 119 4.74 -23.62 8.35
CA SER A 119 5.32 -22.44 7.67
C SER A 119 6.22 -21.62 8.61
N VAL A 120 5.78 -21.39 9.85
CA VAL A 120 6.55 -20.70 10.88
C VAL A 120 7.84 -21.49 11.20
N CYS A 121 7.75 -22.81 11.38
CA CYS A 121 8.90 -23.66 11.69
C CYS A 121 9.94 -23.67 10.56
N ILE A 122 9.50 -23.76 9.30
CA ILE A 122 10.40 -23.69 8.14
C ILE A 122 11.07 -22.31 8.07
N SER A 123 10.31 -21.22 8.20
CA SER A 123 10.86 -19.86 8.21
C SER A 123 11.84 -19.64 9.37
N PHE A 124 11.57 -20.23 10.54
CA PHE A 124 12.46 -20.18 11.70
C PHE A 124 13.79 -20.87 11.40
N LEU A 125 13.78 -22.09 10.86
CA LEU A 125 15.01 -22.80 10.49
C LEU A 125 15.84 -22.02 9.45
N ASP A 126 15.19 -21.50 8.41
CA ASP A 126 15.87 -20.70 7.40
C ASP A 126 16.47 -19.41 7.99
N THR A 127 15.78 -18.79 8.97
CA THR A 127 16.29 -17.61 9.68
C THR A 127 17.45 -17.96 10.61
N LEU A 128 17.37 -19.07 11.33
CA LEU A 128 18.40 -19.56 12.23
C LEU A 128 19.70 -19.87 11.47
N GLU A 129 19.61 -20.62 10.36
CA GLU A 129 20.77 -20.92 9.52
C GLU A 129 21.45 -19.64 9.02
N GLN A 130 20.67 -18.62 8.64
CA GLN A 130 21.20 -17.33 8.23
C GLN A 130 21.83 -16.56 9.39
N ALA A 131 21.20 -16.53 10.57
CA ALA A 131 21.71 -15.86 11.75
C ALA A 131 23.05 -16.46 12.21
N ILE A 132 23.19 -17.80 12.16
CA ILE A 132 24.45 -18.51 12.43
C ILE A 132 25.51 -18.15 11.39
N ALA A 133 25.19 -18.28 10.09
CA ALA A 133 26.14 -18.03 9.00
C ALA A 133 26.66 -16.58 8.99
N LEU A 134 25.81 -15.61 9.37
CA LEU A 134 26.17 -14.21 9.44
C LEU A 134 26.81 -13.80 10.77
N GLY A 135 26.81 -14.70 11.76
CA GLY A 135 27.47 -14.52 13.04
C GLY A 135 26.68 -13.66 14.03
N GLU A 136 25.37 -13.53 13.85
CA GLU A 136 24.46 -12.89 14.82
C GLU A 136 24.19 -13.83 16.02
N ILE A 137 24.14 -15.14 15.75
CA ILE A 137 24.10 -16.18 16.79
C ILE A 137 25.40 -16.95 16.72
N ARG A 138 26.09 -17.08 17.86
CA ARG A 138 27.37 -17.78 17.95
C ARG A 138 27.37 -18.74 19.12
N SER A 139 27.97 -19.91 18.93
CA SER A 139 28.28 -20.81 20.04
C SER A 139 29.51 -20.29 20.76
N LYS A 140 29.47 -20.21 22.10
CA LYS A 140 30.60 -19.75 22.94
C LYS A 140 31.90 -20.55 22.74
N ASN A 141 31.81 -21.75 22.14
CA ASN A 141 32.90 -22.72 22.09
C ASN A 141 33.51 -22.91 20.68
N LEU A 142 33.18 -22.06 19.70
CA LEU A 142 33.66 -22.22 18.31
C LEU A 142 34.26 -20.93 17.75
N ASP A 143 35.46 -21.05 17.18
CA ASP A 143 36.07 -20.01 16.36
C ASP A 143 35.44 -20.02 14.95
N GLY A 144 34.44 -19.17 14.74
CA GLY A 144 33.83 -18.94 13.42
C GLY A 144 32.30 -18.91 13.41
N ASN A 145 31.73 -18.57 12.26
CA ASN A 145 30.28 -18.49 12.02
C ASN A 145 29.69 -19.87 11.60
N THR A 146 30.12 -20.95 12.25
CA THR A 146 29.69 -22.31 11.90
C THR A 146 29.17 -23.05 13.12
N ILE A 147 28.15 -23.89 12.90
CA ILE A 147 27.60 -24.80 13.92
C ILE A 147 28.33 -26.13 13.85
N SER A 148 28.69 -26.71 15.01
CA SER A 148 29.23 -28.06 15.03
C SER A 148 28.14 -29.08 14.67
N ARG A 149 28.50 -30.19 14.01
CA ARG A 149 27.54 -31.27 13.72
C ARG A 149 26.86 -31.83 14.97
N ARG A 150 27.56 -31.82 16.10
CA ARG A 150 27.03 -32.27 17.39
C ARG A 150 25.93 -31.31 17.88
N THR A 151 26.22 -30.02 17.90
CA THR A 151 25.26 -28.98 18.32
C THR A 151 24.05 -28.95 17.37
N GLU A 152 24.28 -29.08 16.06
CA GLU A 152 23.19 -29.20 15.07
C GLU A 152 22.32 -30.41 15.37
N ALA A 153 22.91 -31.59 15.61
CA ALA A 153 22.17 -32.80 15.89
C ALA A 153 21.39 -32.74 17.22
N GLU A 154 21.98 -32.14 18.26
CA GLU A 154 21.32 -31.90 19.56
C GLU A 154 20.11 -30.98 19.38
N LEU A 155 20.27 -29.85 18.68
CA LEU A 155 19.20 -28.90 18.41
C LEU A 155 18.10 -29.52 17.54
N VAL A 156 18.45 -30.19 16.44
CA VAL A 156 17.48 -30.81 15.54
C VAL A 156 16.64 -31.87 16.25
N LYS A 157 17.23 -32.68 17.14
CA LYS A 157 16.48 -33.64 17.95
C LYS A 157 15.51 -32.96 18.91
N ALA A 158 15.92 -31.87 19.54
CA ALA A 158 15.05 -31.09 20.43
C ALA A 158 13.88 -30.46 19.66
N LEU A 159 14.16 -29.82 18.52
CA LEU A 159 13.13 -29.21 17.66
C LEU A 159 12.18 -30.26 17.07
N ALA A 160 12.70 -31.40 16.60
CA ALA A 160 11.87 -32.49 16.09
C ALA A 160 10.88 -33.01 17.14
N LYS A 161 11.33 -33.13 18.40
CA LYS A 161 10.46 -33.49 19.54
C LYS A 161 9.40 -32.42 19.80
N ILE A 162 9.76 -31.14 19.81
CA ILE A 162 8.81 -30.02 20.03
C ILE A 162 7.75 -29.99 18.93
N TRP A 163 8.13 -30.23 17.68
CA TRP A 163 7.24 -30.14 16.52
C TRP A 163 6.51 -31.43 16.17
N GLY A 164 6.69 -32.49 16.96
CA GLY A 164 6.01 -33.77 16.75
C GLY A 164 6.41 -34.49 15.45
N VAL A 165 7.64 -34.27 14.96
CA VAL A 165 8.17 -34.90 13.74
C VAL A 165 9.32 -35.84 14.05
N ALA A 166 9.52 -36.85 13.21
CA ALA A 166 10.63 -37.79 13.32
C ALA A 166 11.62 -37.56 12.18
N VAL A 167 12.91 -37.45 12.51
CA VAL A 167 13.98 -37.28 11.53
C VAL A 167 15.02 -38.39 11.69
N GLU A 168 15.32 -39.09 10.60
CA GLU A 168 16.33 -40.15 10.59
C GLU A 168 17.74 -39.58 10.75
N ILE A 169 18.02 -38.50 10.03
CA ILE A 169 19.29 -37.79 10.05
C ILE A 169 19.08 -36.45 10.77
N PRO A 170 19.66 -36.23 11.96
CA PRO A 170 19.42 -35.00 12.73
C PRO A 170 20.23 -33.83 12.14
N SER A 171 19.76 -33.30 11.01
CA SER A 171 20.29 -32.12 10.32
C SER A 171 19.17 -31.13 10.00
N PHE A 172 19.49 -29.84 9.87
CA PHE A 172 18.50 -28.83 9.49
C PHE A 172 17.82 -29.15 8.16
N ARG A 173 18.59 -29.67 7.19
CA ARG A 173 18.07 -30.07 5.89
C ARG A 173 17.02 -31.18 5.99
N ALA A 174 17.28 -32.20 6.79
CA ALA A 174 16.35 -33.31 6.99
C ALA A 174 15.08 -32.84 7.73
N LEU A 175 15.23 -31.99 8.76
CA LEU A 175 14.11 -31.41 9.49
C LEU A 175 13.22 -30.54 8.58
N LYS A 176 13.82 -29.69 7.73
CA LYS A 176 13.08 -28.92 6.71
C LYS A 176 12.35 -29.81 5.71
N HIS A 177 12.97 -30.90 5.28
CA HIS A 177 12.33 -31.86 4.39
C HIS A 177 11.11 -32.50 5.04
N GLU A 178 11.24 -32.91 6.31
CA GLU A 178 10.14 -33.53 7.04
C GLU A 178 8.97 -32.56 7.28
N LEU A 179 9.24 -31.31 7.64
CA LEU A 179 8.21 -30.28 7.77
C LEU A 179 7.47 -30.03 6.45
N ARG A 180 8.18 -30.04 5.31
CA ARG A 180 7.56 -29.95 3.98
C ARG A 180 6.72 -31.19 3.66
N SER A 181 7.17 -32.37 4.06
CA SER A 181 6.40 -33.62 3.96
C SER A 181 5.10 -33.52 4.76
N CYS A 182 5.16 -33.02 6.00
CA CYS A 182 3.96 -32.78 6.81
C CYS A 182 2.97 -31.83 6.10
N GLN A 183 3.45 -30.77 5.46
CA GLN A 183 2.60 -29.86 4.69
C GLN A 183 1.94 -30.52 3.46
N THR A 184 2.62 -31.46 2.79
CA THR A 184 2.02 -32.19 1.66
C THR A 184 0.98 -33.24 2.10
N LEU A 185 0.99 -33.65 3.36
CA LEU A 185 -0.01 -34.55 3.95
C LEU A 185 -1.34 -33.85 4.29
N LEU A 186 -1.33 -32.55 4.58
CA LEU A 186 -2.52 -31.80 4.99
C LEU A 186 -3.73 -31.96 4.05
N PRO A 187 -3.59 -31.90 2.70
CA PRO A 187 -4.72 -32.14 1.81
C PRO A 187 -5.29 -33.55 1.90
N ARG A 188 -4.46 -34.57 2.19
CA ARG A 188 -4.91 -35.95 2.37
C ARG A 188 -5.65 -36.12 3.70
N ILE A 189 -5.14 -35.50 4.76
CA ILE A 189 -5.79 -35.49 6.08
C ILE A 189 -7.17 -34.81 5.98
N ALA A 190 -7.27 -33.70 5.24
CA ALA A 190 -8.54 -33.04 4.97
C ALA A 190 -9.56 -33.94 4.26
N ILE A 191 -9.13 -34.79 3.31
CA ILE A 191 -9.99 -35.77 2.65
C ILE A 191 -10.48 -36.84 3.64
N ASN A 192 -9.60 -37.33 4.51
CA ASN A 192 -9.95 -38.34 5.51
C ASN A 192 -10.99 -37.81 6.51
N LEU A 193 -10.87 -36.56 6.95
CA LEU A 193 -11.85 -35.93 7.84
C LEU A 193 -13.25 -35.86 7.21
N ARG A 194 -13.35 -35.58 5.91
CA ARG A 194 -14.64 -35.64 5.19
C ARG A 194 -15.23 -37.05 5.14
N GLY A 195 -14.38 -38.08 5.18
CA GLY A 195 -14.77 -39.48 5.24
C GLY A 195 -15.21 -39.97 6.62
N ALA A 196 -15.46 -39.06 7.58
CA ALA A 196 -15.82 -39.36 8.96
C ALA A 196 -14.76 -40.14 9.76
N HIS A 197 -13.48 -40.02 9.39
CA HIS A 197 -12.40 -40.51 10.25
C HIS A 197 -12.32 -39.69 11.55
N SER A 198 -12.08 -40.37 12.67
CA SER A 198 -11.91 -39.70 13.97
C SER A 198 -10.67 -38.80 13.98
N LEU A 199 -10.85 -37.57 14.48
CA LEU A 199 -9.79 -36.60 14.70
C LEU A 199 -8.66 -37.17 15.57
N ASP A 200 -9.00 -37.91 16.62
CA ASP A 200 -8.02 -38.47 17.57
C ASP A 200 -7.11 -39.51 16.91
N ALA A 201 -7.67 -40.31 15.99
CA ALA A 201 -6.89 -41.28 15.23
C ALA A 201 -5.89 -40.58 14.31
N LEU A 202 -6.31 -39.48 13.66
CA LEU A 202 -5.44 -38.70 12.79
C LEU A 202 -4.33 -37.99 13.56
N ILE A 203 -4.61 -37.46 14.76
CA ILE A 203 -3.59 -36.86 15.64
C ILE A 203 -2.58 -37.92 16.10
N PHE A 204 -3.06 -39.12 16.45
CA PHE A 204 -2.18 -40.21 16.86
C PHE A 204 -1.22 -40.64 15.73
N GLU A 205 -1.73 -40.73 14.50
CA GLU A 205 -0.93 -41.05 13.31
C GLU A 205 -0.01 -39.91 12.88
N ASN A 206 -0.44 -38.66 13.09
CA ASN A 206 0.24 -37.47 12.62
C ASN A 206 0.47 -36.51 13.80
N ARG A 207 1.49 -36.78 14.61
CA ARG A 207 1.78 -36.04 15.86
C ARG A 207 2.07 -34.55 15.68
N PHE A 208 2.36 -34.10 14.46
CA PHE A 208 2.49 -32.68 14.15
C PHE A 208 1.13 -31.95 14.14
N LEU A 209 0.02 -32.69 14.02
CA LEU A 209 -1.33 -32.14 14.22
C LEU A 209 -1.56 -31.86 15.70
N GLY A 210 -2.17 -30.71 15.99
CA GLY A 210 -2.43 -30.27 17.38
C GLY A 210 -1.25 -29.59 18.06
N VAL A 211 -0.09 -29.46 17.40
CA VAL A 211 1.00 -28.61 17.87
C VAL A 211 0.62 -27.15 17.63
N SER A 212 0.49 -26.35 18.69
CA SER A 212 0.20 -24.93 18.54
C SER A 212 1.40 -24.18 17.96
N TRP A 213 1.14 -23.26 17.03
CA TRP A 213 2.20 -22.48 16.37
C TRP A 213 3.01 -21.65 17.38
N LEU A 214 2.35 -21.13 18.41
CA LEU A 214 2.97 -20.27 19.41
C LEU A 214 3.88 -21.09 20.32
N ASP A 215 3.42 -22.24 20.79
CA ASP A 215 4.22 -23.15 21.60
C ASP A 215 5.39 -23.74 20.80
N ALA A 216 5.16 -24.11 19.53
CA ALA A 216 6.19 -24.60 18.64
C ALA A 216 7.32 -23.60 18.45
N LEU A 217 6.98 -22.32 18.23
CA LEU A 217 7.94 -21.25 18.03
C LEU A 217 8.59 -20.81 19.34
N GLY A 218 7.82 -20.60 20.40
CA GLY A 218 8.31 -20.17 21.70
C GLY A 218 9.32 -21.16 22.27
N ASN A 219 8.96 -22.45 22.33
CA ASN A 219 9.87 -23.49 22.82
C ASN A 219 11.10 -23.65 21.91
N ALA A 220 10.96 -23.47 20.60
CA ALA A 220 12.10 -23.52 19.67
C ALA A 220 13.08 -22.37 19.90
N VAL A 221 12.57 -21.14 20.12
CA VAL A 221 13.38 -19.96 20.42
C VAL A 221 14.10 -20.12 21.75
N GLU A 222 13.43 -20.56 22.81
CA GLU A 222 14.08 -20.80 24.10
C GLU A 222 15.16 -21.90 23.99
N THR A 223 14.86 -22.99 23.28
CA THR A 223 15.83 -24.08 23.03
C THR A 223 17.09 -23.57 22.32
N VAL A 224 16.93 -22.71 21.30
CA VAL A 224 18.07 -22.10 20.60
C VAL A 224 18.81 -21.16 21.54
N ASN A 225 18.10 -20.28 22.25
CA ASN A 225 18.71 -19.33 23.16
C ASN A 225 19.52 -20.02 24.26
N ASP A 226 19.05 -21.16 24.77
CA ASP A 226 19.75 -21.98 25.76
C ASP A 226 21.00 -22.65 25.16
N ILE A 227 20.87 -23.34 24.03
CA ILE A 227 21.98 -24.06 23.38
C ILE A 227 23.11 -23.11 22.96
N PHE A 228 22.76 -21.90 22.52
CA PHE A 228 23.73 -20.87 22.13
C PHE A 228 24.10 -19.90 23.27
N ALA A 229 23.53 -20.08 24.46
CA ALA A 229 23.75 -19.25 25.64
C ALA A 229 23.51 -17.74 25.39
N CYS A 230 22.44 -17.43 24.67
CA CYS A 230 21.94 -16.09 24.34
C CYS A 230 20.51 -15.88 24.86
N SER A 231 20.29 -16.11 26.17
CA SER A 231 18.96 -16.04 26.82
C SER A 231 18.24 -14.69 26.70
N SER A 232 18.95 -13.59 26.44
CA SER A 232 18.35 -12.27 26.21
C SER A 232 17.97 -12.02 24.74
N GLN A 233 18.29 -12.94 23.82
CA GLN A 233 18.06 -12.74 22.39
C GLN A 233 16.56 -12.80 22.09
N LYS A 234 16.06 -11.70 21.51
CA LYS A 234 14.67 -11.63 21.04
C LYS A 234 14.55 -12.02 19.57
N TRP A 235 13.38 -12.53 19.22
CA TRP A 235 13.01 -12.95 17.88
C TRP A 235 11.68 -12.29 17.52
N ALA A 236 11.60 -11.73 16.32
CA ALA A 236 10.38 -11.10 15.83
C ALA A 236 9.75 -11.96 14.74
N LEU A 237 8.55 -12.46 14.96
CA LEU A 237 7.75 -13.10 13.92
C LEU A 237 7.15 -12.03 13.01
N LEU A 238 7.56 -12.04 11.74
CA LEU A 238 7.17 -11.08 10.72
C LEU A 238 6.17 -11.75 9.78
N VAL A 239 4.89 -11.40 9.89
CA VAL A 239 3.83 -11.98 9.04
C VAL A 239 3.32 -10.91 8.08
N ASP A 240 3.47 -11.17 6.79
CA ASP A 240 2.98 -10.28 5.73
C ASP A 240 1.56 -10.65 5.29
N GLU A 241 0.76 -9.67 4.88
CA GLU A 241 -0.57 -9.84 4.26
C GLU A 241 -1.57 -10.66 5.10
N LEU A 242 -1.76 -10.27 6.37
CA LEU A 242 -2.76 -10.88 7.25
C LEU A 242 -4.18 -10.88 6.65
N GLU A 243 -4.50 -9.94 5.75
CA GLU A 243 -5.81 -9.87 5.09
C GLU A 243 -6.15 -11.07 4.18
N ILE A 244 -5.16 -11.92 3.88
CA ILE A 244 -5.32 -13.11 3.03
C ILE A 244 -5.54 -14.37 3.86
N ILE A 245 -5.20 -14.33 5.15
CA ILE A 245 -5.27 -15.47 6.05
C ILE A 245 -6.75 -15.81 6.36
N PRO A 246 -7.12 -17.11 6.44
CA PRO A 246 -8.45 -17.52 6.87
C PRO A 246 -8.84 -16.94 8.23
N GLU A 247 -10.12 -16.59 8.41
CA GLU A 247 -10.61 -15.95 9.64
C GLU A 247 -10.34 -16.79 10.89
N GLU A 248 -10.47 -18.11 10.77
CA GLU A 248 -10.21 -19.06 11.85
C GLU A 248 -8.78 -18.95 12.40
N LEU A 249 -7.82 -18.70 11.52
CA LEU A 249 -6.41 -18.59 11.88
C LEU A 249 -6.03 -17.16 12.32
N LEU A 250 -6.73 -16.16 11.81
CA LEU A 250 -6.47 -14.76 12.17
C LEU A 250 -6.63 -14.53 13.68
N HIS A 251 -7.69 -15.06 14.30
CA HIS A 251 -7.87 -15.01 15.76
C HIS A 251 -6.69 -15.62 16.52
N LEU A 252 -6.20 -16.78 16.07
CA LEU A 252 -5.07 -17.49 16.69
C LEU A 252 -3.76 -16.72 16.57
N ILE A 253 -3.57 -15.98 15.48
CA ILE A 253 -2.37 -15.17 15.24
C ILE A 253 -2.40 -13.88 16.08
N THR A 254 -3.57 -13.26 16.26
CA THR A 254 -3.67 -11.97 16.94
C THR A 254 -3.76 -12.09 18.47
N ALA A 255 -4.30 -13.20 19.00
CA ALA A 255 -4.47 -13.40 20.44
C ALA A 255 -3.16 -13.25 21.27
N PRO A 256 -1.98 -13.73 20.81
CA PRO A 256 -0.74 -13.65 21.59
C PRO A 256 -0.14 -12.26 21.74
N LEU A 257 -0.72 -11.21 21.13
CA LEU A 257 -0.23 -9.83 21.34
C LEU A 257 -0.30 -9.38 22.80
N ARG A 258 -1.14 -10.01 23.64
CA ARG A 258 -1.29 -9.71 25.08
C ARG A 258 -0.53 -10.69 26.01
N SER A 259 -0.05 -11.82 25.49
CA SER A 259 0.62 -12.87 26.28
C SER A 259 1.95 -13.21 25.64
N THR A 260 3.05 -12.88 26.30
CA THR A 260 4.37 -12.90 25.68
C THR A 260 5.31 -13.89 26.33
N PHE A 261 5.76 -14.87 25.54
CA PHE A 261 7.11 -15.37 25.67
C PHE A 261 8.05 -14.16 25.62
N GLY A 262 8.85 -13.93 26.67
CA GLY A 262 9.67 -12.69 26.80
C GLY A 262 10.68 -12.50 25.67
N SER A 263 10.99 -13.57 24.95
CA SER A 263 11.88 -13.63 23.78
C SER A 263 11.17 -13.39 22.44
N LEU A 264 9.84 -13.30 22.38
CA LEU A 264 9.08 -13.14 21.13
C LEU A 264 8.48 -11.75 20.95
N LEU A 265 8.57 -11.25 19.72
CA LEU A 265 7.92 -10.05 19.22
C LEU A 265 7.07 -10.39 18.01
N PHE A 266 6.03 -9.59 17.77
CA PHE A 266 5.08 -9.81 16.68
C PHE A 266 5.00 -8.56 15.83
N LYS A 267 5.34 -8.68 14.54
CA LYS A 267 5.30 -7.57 13.59
C LYS A 267 4.49 -8.00 12.38
N TYR A 268 3.25 -7.53 12.32
CA TYR A 268 2.28 -8.00 11.34
C TYR A 268 1.94 -6.92 10.33
N SER A 269 1.67 -7.30 9.08
CA SER A 269 1.25 -6.40 8.02
C SER A 269 -0.21 -6.66 7.64
N ILE A 270 -1.02 -5.59 7.53
CA ILE A 270 -2.43 -5.67 7.19
C ILE A 270 -2.88 -4.50 6.30
N SER A 271 -3.97 -4.69 5.56
CA SER A 271 -4.60 -3.64 4.78
C SER A 271 -5.34 -2.59 5.67
N PRO A 272 -5.58 -1.36 5.18
CA PRO A 272 -6.22 -0.29 5.97
C PRO A 272 -7.65 -0.58 6.38
N THR A 273 -8.32 -1.50 5.70
CA THR A 273 -9.70 -1.91 5.98
C THR A 273 -9.74 -3.19 6.81
N GLY A 274 -8.58 -3.72 7.19
CA GLY A 274 -8.46 -4.97 7.93
C GLY A 274 -8.71 -6.19 7.06
N THR A 275 -9.33 -7.19 7.71
CA THR A 275 -9.91 -8.37 7.09
C THR A 275 -11.40 -8.14 6.86
N LYS A 276 -12.07 -8.99 6.07
CA LYS A 276 -13.53 -8.88 5.81
C LYS A 276 -14.39 -9.00 7.08
N THR A 277 -13.78 -9.33 8.20
CA THR A 277 -14.43 -9.56 9.48
C THR A 277 -14.03 -8.49 10.46
N GLU A 278 -15.01 -8.08 11.27
CA GLU A 278 -14.94 -7.09 12.35
C GLU A 278 -14.05 -7.55 13.53
N LEU A 279 -13.02 -8.36 13.26
CA LEU A 279 -12.33 -9.22 14.21
C LEU A 279 -11.64 -8.46 15.33
N LEU A 280 -10.96 -7.34 15.03
CA LEU A 280 -10.40 -6.46 16.06
C LEU A 280 -11.28 -5.22 16.34
N SER A 281 -12.54 -5.23 15.91
CA SER A 281 -13.55 -4.27 16.40
C SER A 281 -14.40 -4.85 17.53
N LYS A 282 -14.41 -6.18 17.68
CA LYS A 282 -14.94 -6.91 18.84
C LYS A 282 -13.86 -7.13 19.91
N LEU A 283 -13.03 -6.11 20.16
CA LEU A 283 -12.06 -6.14 21.26
C LEU A 283 -12.84 -6.13 22.58
N GLU A 284 -13.04 -7.30 23.18
CA GLU A 284 -13.51 -7.42 24.55
C GLU A 284 -12.40 -6.95 25.51
N ALA A 285 -12.72 -6.73 26.79
CA ALA A 285 -11.75 -6.28 27.79
C ALA A 285 -10.54 -7.23 27.98
N SER A 286 -10.61 -8.46 27.44
CA SER A 286 -9.56 -9.49 27.42
C SER A 286 -8.67 -9.50 26.17
N ASP A 287 -8.99 -8.73 25.13
CA ASP A 287 -8.22 -8.73 23.88
C ASP A 287 -7.02 -7.77 23.91
N PRO A 288 -6.04 -7.90 22.99
CA PRO A 288 -4.91 -6.99 22.88
C PRO A 288 -5.34 -5.57 22.49
N THR A 289 -4.85 -4.57 23.21
CA THR A 289 -5.21 -3.15 23.06
C THR A 289 -4.09 -2.35 22.38
N PRO A 290 -4.40 -1.55 21.33
CA PRO A 290 -3.44 -0.62 20.75
C PRO A 290 -2.87 0.36 21.78
N GLY A 291 -1.58 0.67 21.68
CA GLY A 291 -0.87 1.60 22.57
C GLY A 291 -0.37 0.97 23.88
N ASN A 292 -1.02 -0.09 24.36
CA ASN A 292 -0.56 -0.85 25.54
C ASN A 292 0.17 -2.14 25.13
N ASP A 293 -0.48 -2.97 24.31
CA ASP A 293 0.01 -4.30 23.94
C ASP A 293 0.80 -4.27 22.62
N PHE A 294 0.41 -3.39 21.69
CA PHE A 294 1.10 -3.24 20.39
C PHE A 294 0.94 -1.82 19.81
N LYS A 295 1.86 -1.42 18.93
CA LYS A 295 1.83 -0.14 18.21
C LYS A 295 1.20 -0.27 16.82
N VAL A 296 0.47 0.76 16.38
CA VAL A 296 -0.10 0.79 15.02
C VAL A 296 0.72 1.73 14.13
N ILE A 297 1.46 1.16 13.19
CA ILE A 297 2.28 1.94 12.24
C ILE A 297 1.48 2.12 10.95
N ARG A 298 0.98 3.33 10.71
CA ARG A 298 0.21 3.67 9.50
C ARG A 298 1.14 4.16 8.40
N LEU A 299 1.10 3.51 7.24
CA LEU A 299 1.86 3.87 6.05
C LEU A 299 1.18 4.93 5.18
N TRP A 300 0.06 5.47 5.67
CA TRP A 300 -0.59 6.67 5.16
C TRP A 300 -0.69 7.65 6.34
N HIS A 301 -0.81 8.96 6.08
CA HIS A 301 -0.83 10.02 7.12
C HIS A 301 0.49 10.35 7.79
N THR A 302 1.58 10.37 7.03
CA THR A 302 2.71 11.21 7.42
C THR A 302 2.44 12.67 7.06
N ASP A 303 3.10 13.56 7.80
CA ASP A 303 3.27 14.95 7.41
C ASP A 303 3.63 15.04 5.91
N ARG A 304 2.94 15.93 5.19
CA ARG A 304 3.09 16.10 3.73
C ARG A 304 4.54 16.41 3.36
N GLU A 305 5.25 17.14 4.22
CA GLU A 305 6.67 17.43 4.02
C GLU A 305 7.52 16.15 4.10
N GLN A 306 7.33 15.33 5.13
CA GLN A 306 8.06 14.06 5.26
C GLN A 306 7.77 13.10 4.08
N ILE A 307 6.52 13.04 3.62
CA ILE A 307 6.14 12.27 2.43
C ILE A 307 6.89 12.79 1.20
N ARG A 308 6.97 14.12 1.01
CA ARG A 308 7.70 14.72 -0.09
C ARG A 308 9.20 14.44 -0.01
N VAL A 309 9.80 14.50 1.17
CA VAL A 309 11.22 14.16 1.37
C VAL A 309 11.50 12.71 0.95
N PHE A 310 10.69 11.77 1.43
CA PHE A 310 10.79 10.37 1.03
C PHE A 310 10.59 10.17 -0.49
N SER A 311 9.52 10.75 -1.03
CA SER A 311 9.16 10.65 -2.45
C SER A 311 10.25 11.25 -3.35
N ASN A 312 10.85 12.36 -2.93
CA ASN A 312 11.94 13.02 -3.62
C ASN A 312 13.18 12.14 -3.69
N LYS A 313 13.61 11.56 -2.55
CA LYS A 313 14.76 10.64 -2.49
C LYS A 313 14.55 9.43 -3.41
N LEU A 314 13.37 8.78 -3.31
CA LEU A 314 13.07 7.59 -4.10
C LEU A 314 12.93 7.90 -5.59
N LEU A 315 12.25 9.00 -5.96
CA LEU A 315 12.15 9.41 -7.35
C LEU A 315 13.52 9.75 -7.92
N LYS A 316 14.36 10.49 -7.19
CA LYS A 316 15.73 10.82 -7.59
C LYS A 316 16.56 9.58 -7.87
N ALA A 317 16.63 8.64 -6.92
CA ALA A 317 17.35 7.38 -7.12
C ALA A 317 16.85 6.61 -8.36
N SER A 318 15.53 6.61 -8.56
CA SER A 318 14.90 5.97 -9.72
C SER A 318 15.20 6.67 -11.06
N LEU A 319 15.27 8.01 -11.09
CA LEU A 319 15.60 8.77 -12.31
C LEU A 319 17.10 8.69 -12.64
N VAL A 320 17.97 8.70 -11.62
CA VAL A 320 19.43 8.55 -11.78
C VAL A 320 19.77 7.17 -12.34
N SER A 321 19.18 6.10 -11.80
CA SER A 321 19.38 4.73 -12.33
C SER A 321 18.93 4.58 -13.80
N ARG A 322 18.00 5.42 -14.26
CA ARG A 322 17.52 5.49 -15.65
C ARG A 322 18.30 6.47 -16.53
N ARG A 323 19.35 7.11 -15.98
CA ARG A 323 20.18 8.13 -16.67
C ARG A 323 19.37 9.31 -17.20
N LEU A 324 18.29 9.67 -16.50
CA LEU A 324 17.45 10.83 -16.85
C LEU A 324 17.89 12.11 -16.15
N VAL A 325 18.58 11.95 -15.02
CA VAL A 325 19.01 13.02 -14.12
C VAL A 325 20.38 12.60 -13.57
N ASP A 326 21.29 13.55 -13.38
CA ASP A 326 22.59 13.30 -12.77
C ASP A 326 22.47 13.15 -11.25
N SER A 327 23.41 12.42 -10.62
CA SER A 327 23.39 12.21 -9.16
C SER A 327 23.49 13.51 -8.36
N THR A 328 24.15 14.53 -8.91
CA THR A 328 24.34 15.85 -8.30
C THR A 328 23.17 16.81 -8.53
N GLN A 329 22.33 16.55 -9.55
CA GLN A 329 21.22 17.43 -9.91
C GLN A 329 20.07 17.30 -8.88
N SER A 330 19.43 18.42 -8.55
CA SER A 330 18.21 18.44 -7.73
C SER A 330 17.00 18.01 -8.57
N ILE A 331 15.97 17.44 -7.94
CA ILE A 331 14.74 17.06 -8.66
C ILE A 331 13.93 18.30 -9.03
N GLU A 332 14.02 19.33 -8.19
CA GLU A 332 13.42 20.65 -8.38
C GLU A 332 13.88 21.26 -9.71
N ASP A 333 15.19 21.20 -10.00
CA ASP A 333 15.76 21.70 -11.25
C ASP A 333 15.44 20.81 -12.46
N ALA A 334 15.42 19.49 -12.24
CA ALA A 334 15.14 18.54 -13.31
C ALA A 334 13.68 18.59 -13.79
N LEU A 335 12.73 18.78 -12.89
CA LEU A 335 11.29 18.73 -13.17
C LEU A 335 10.63 20.10 -13.36
N GLU A 336 11.32 21.20 -13.04
CA GLU A 336 10.75 22.55 -12.95
C GLU A 336 9.70 22.70 -11.83
N TRP A 337 9.59 23.90 -11.25
CA TRP A 337 8.58 24.20 -10.24
C TRP A 337 7.16 24.30 -10.82
N SER A 338 6.21 23.77 -10.06
CA SER A 338 4.81 23.81 -10.41
C SER A 338 4.20 25.17 -10.11
N LYS A 339 3.41 25.67 -11.06
CA LYS A 339 2.71 26.96 -10.95
C LYS A 339 1.53 26.93 -9.98
N SER A 340 1.06 25.77 -9.54
CA SER A 340 -0.11 25.62 -8.66
C SER A 340 0.24 25.17 -7.22
N ALA A 341 1.53 25.04 -6.88
CA ALA A 341 1.99 24.60 -5.57
C ALA A 341 1.66 25.61 -4.44
N GLU A 342 1.45 25.10 -3.23
CA GLU A 342 1.06 25.85 -2.02
C GLU A 342 2.22 26.39 -1.18
N ASP A 343 3.41 25.82 -1.31
CA ASP A 343 4.47 25.96 -0.33
C ASP A 343 5.09 27.35 -0.32
N ASP A 344 5.40 27.95 0.84
CA ASP A 344 5.76 29.37 0.99
C ASP A 344 7.27 29.68 0.78
N ALA A 345 8.16 28.69 0.69
CA ALA A 345 9.61 28.91 0.84
C ALA A 345 10.51 28.93 -0.42
N ALA A 346 10.08 28.59 -1.64
CA ALA A 346 11.03 28.37 -2.76
C ALA A 346 10.93 29.33 -3.97
N GLU A 347 12.09 29.63 -4.58
CA GLU A 347 12.27 30.33 -5.86
C GLU A 347 11.78 29.44 -7.02
N GLY A 348 10.75 29.87 -7.75
CA GLY A 348 10.12 29.09 -8.84
C GLY A 348 8.59 29.21 -8.94
N LYS A 349 7.94 29.90 -7.99
CA LYS A 349 6.48 30.11 -7.95
C LYS A 349 5.96 31.04 -9.03
N LEU A 350 4.62 31.06 -9.18
CA LEU A 350 3.94 32.20 -9.79
C LEU A 350 4.38 33.48 -9.08
N SER A 351 5.07 34.37 -9.79
CA SER A 351 5.37 35.70 -9.27
C SER A 351 4.07 36.43 -8.91
N LEU A 352 4.14 37.45 -8.05
CA LEU A 352 2.97 38.28 -7.72
C LEU A 352 2.30 38.81 -9.00
N ASP A 353 3.08 39.16 -10.02
CA ASP A 353 2.55 39.62 -11.31
C ASP A 353 1.84 38.52 -12.08
N GLN A 354 2.37 37.30 -12.08
CA GLN A 354 1.68 36.17 -12.70
C GLN A 354 0.39 35.82 -11.94
N LYS A 355 0.37 35.91 -10.60
CA LYS A 355 -0.87 35.77 -9.81
C LYS A 355 -1.88 36.86 -10.17
N ARG A 356 -1.45 38.12 -10.28
CA ARG A 356 -2.30 39.25 -10.73
C ARG A 356 -2.89 38.97 -12.11
N GLN A 357 -2.09 38.45 -13.04
CA GLN A 357 -2.57 38.05 -14.36
C GLN A 357 -3.64 36.95 -14.26
N GLN A 358 -3.41 35.88 -13.51
CA GLN A 358 -4.38 34.79 -13.33
C GLN A 358 -5.70 35.29 -12.72
N PHE A 359 -5.63 36.16 -11.71
CA PHE A 359 -6.81 36.76 -11.08
C PHE A 359 -7.56 37.67 -12.04
N SER A 360 -6.85 38.51 -12.80
CA SER A 360 -7.43 39.39 -13.81
C SER A 360 -8.11 38.61 -14.93
N GLU A 361 -7.45 37.57 -15.44
CA GLU A 361 -8.03 36.69 -16.46
C GLU A 361 -9.27 35.96 -15.96
N LEU A 362 -9.24 35.40 -14.75
CA LEU A 362 -10.39 34.70 -14.20
C LEU A 362 -11.54 35.66 -13.93
N SER A 363 -11.29 36.84 -13.36
CA SER A 363 -12.31 37.86 -13.08
C SER A 363 -13.05 38.31 -14.34
N LYS A 364 -12.37 38.35 -15.50
CA LYS A 364 -13.00 38.62 -16.80
C LYS A 364 -13.84 37.44 -17.31
N LYS A 365 -13.44 36.20 -17.03
CA LYS A 365 -14.11 34.98 -17.51
C LYS A 365 -15.27 34.56 -16.61
N ASP A 366 -15.21 34.86 -15.32
CA ASP A 366 -16.09 34.33 -14.28
C ASP A 366 -16.70 35.43 -13.43
N SER A 367 -17.99 35.68 -13.68
CA SER A 367 -18.78 36.68 -12.95
C SER A 367 -18.87 36.38 -11.44
N SER A 368 -18.99 35.12 -11.02
CA SER A 368 -19.04 34.79 -9.58
C SER A 368 -17.72 35.05 -8.86
N PHE A 369 -16.58 34.86 -9.55
CA PHE A 369 -15.28 35.19 -8.97
C PHE A 369 -15.10 36.69 -8.84
N LYS A 370 -15.58 37.47 -9.82
CA LYS A 370 -15.58 38.93 -9.73
C LYS A 370 -16.43 39.43 -8.55
N GLU A 371 -17.67 38.94 -8.41
CA GLU A 371 -18.54 39.24 -7.27
C GLU A 371 -17.90 38.85 -5.93
N PHE A 372 -17.20 37.71 -5.88
CA PHE A 372 -16.46 37.29 -4.70
C PHE A 372 -15.35 38.28 -4.32
N LEU A 373 -14.55 38.74 -5.28
CA LEU A 373 -13.49 39.73 -5.04
C LEU A 373 -14.06 41.05 -4.54
N GLU A 374 -15.15 41.53 -5.14
CA GLU A 374 -15.84 42.77 -4.75
C GLU A 374 -16.39 42.67 -3.32
N LYS A 375 -17.08 41.56 -3.00
CA LYS A 375 -17.62 41.29 -1.66
C LYS A 375 -16.54 41.21 -0.58
N LYS A 376 -15.33 40.78 -0.94
CA LYS A 376 -14.18 40.67 -0.04
C LYS A 376 -13.25 41.89 -0.07
N GLY A 377 -13.56 42.91 -0.85
CA GLY A 377 -12.72 44.12 -0.95
C GLY A 377 -11.33 43.87 -1.54
N ILE A 378 -11.15 42.82 -2.37
CA ILE A 378 -9.84 42.44 -2.91
C ILE A 378 -9.58 43.18 -4.23
N ALA A 379 -8.70 44.17 -4.20
CA ALA A 379 -8.26 44.87 -5.41
C ALA A 379 -7.11 44.13 -6.11
N ILE A 380 -7.33 43.68 -7.36
CA ILE A 380 -6.34 42.91 -8.15
C ILE A 380 -5.03 43.69 -8.33
N SER A 381 -5.09 45.01 -8.55
CA SER A 381 -3.91 45.86 -8.72
C SER A 381 -3.02 45.96 -7.47
N ARG A 382 -3.59 45.72 -6.28
CA ARG A 382 -2.90 45.76 -4.98
C ARG A 382 -2.81 44.39 -4.32
N LEU A 383 -2.85 43.31 -5.12
CA LEU A 383 -2.68 41.94 -4.60
C LEU A 383 -1.35 41.83 -3.83
N SER A 384 -1.46 41.31 -2.60
CA SER A 384 -0.36 40.94 -1.72
C SER A 384 -0.60 39.52 -1.21
N THR A 385 0.48 38.81 -0.92
CA THR A 385 0.47 37.50 -0.26
C THR A 385 1.23 37.54 1.06
N SER A 386 1.58 38.72 1.58
CA SER A 386 2.18 38.86 2.91
C SER A 386 1.15 38.59 4.00
N ASP A 387 1.55 38.00 5.12
CA ASP A 387 0.68 37.81 6.28
C ASP A 387 0.25 39.15 6.90
N ASP A 388 1.06 40.20 6.73
CA ASP A 388 0.76 41.56 7.21
C ASP A 388 -0.30 42.28 6.38
N ALA A 389 -0.63 41.76 5.20
CA ALA A 389 -1.67 42.32 4.35
C ALA A 389 -3.03 41.77 4.75
N GLU A 390 -4.03 42.66 4.88
CA GLU A 390 -5.40 42.32 5.31
C GLU A 390 -6.02 41.11 4.59
N ASN A 391 -5.74 40.96 3.29
CA ASN A 391 -6.24 39.85 2.47
C ASN A 391 -5.16 38.84 2.05
N GLY A 392 -3.92 38.98 2.52
CA GLY A 392 -2.78 38.16 2.08
C GLY A 392 -2.98 36.66 2.32
N PRO A 393 -3.36 36.20 3.53
CA PRO A 393 -3.65 34.80 3.80
C PRO A 393 -4.79 34.24 2.94
N LEU A 394 -5.84 35.04 2.71
CA LEU A 394 -6.97 34.64 1.85
C LEU A 394 -6.53 34.49 0.39
N VAL A 395 -5.75 35.43 -0.14
CA VAL A 395 -5.19 35.39 -1.50
C VAL A 395 -4.31 34.15 -1.67
N ARG A 396 -3.46 33.83 -0.68
CA ARG A 396 -2.64 32.61 -0.67
C ARG A 396 -3.53 31.36 -0.71
N LYS A 397 -4.56 31.29 0.14
CA LYS A 397 -5.50 30.17 0.20
C LYS A 397 -6.22 29.92 -1.14
N ILE A 398 -6.72 30.97 -1.79
CA ILE A 398 -7.52 30.82 -3.03
C ILE A 398 -6.68 30.71 -4.30
N SER A 399 -5.40 31.09 -4.29
CA SER A 399 -4.58 31.20 -5.51
C SER A 399 -4.54 29.91 -6.36
N PRO A 400 -4.32 28.72 -5.80
CA PRO A 400 -4.38 27.49 -6.60
C PRO A 400 -5.78 27.16 -7.14
N LEU A 401 -6.86 27.46 -6.40
CA LEU A 401 -8.22 27.30 -6.94
C LEU A 401 -8.46 28.23 -8.12
N VAL A 402 -7.99 29.49 -8.03
CA VAL A 402 -8.04 30.45 -9.13
C VAL A 402 -7.28 29.94 -10.35
N TYR A 403 -6.07 29.39 -10.14
CA TYR A 403 -5.27 28.83 -11.22
C TYR A 403 -5.99 27.66 -11.93
N PHE A 404 -6.50 26.70 -11.16
CA PHE A 404 -7.26 25.56 -11.70
C PHE A 404 -8.52 26.01 -12.45
N ARG A 405 -9.28 26.94 -11.87
CA ARG A 405 -10.52 27.46 -12.44
C ARG A 405 -10.27 28.28 -13.71
N ASN A 406 -9.25 29.12 -13.74
CA ASN A 406 -8.84 29.86 -14.93
C ASN A 406 -8.36 28.93 -16.07
N HIS A 407 -7.72 27.82 -15.71
CA HIS A 407 -7.22 26.84 -16.69
C HIS A 407 -8.33 26.03 -17.36
N VAL A 408 -9.40 25.69 -16.63
CA VAL A 408 -10.51 24.86 -17.12
C VAL A 408 -11.61 25.69 -17.80
N LEU A 409 -11.92 26.87 -17.25
CA LEU A 409 -13.05 27.67 -17.73
C LEU A 409 -12.70 28.48 -18.98
N LYS A 410 -13.69 28.59 -19.87
CA LYS A 410 -13.71 29.56 -20.96
C LYS A 410 -14.59 30.76 -20.59
N SER A 411 -15.77 30.52 -20.02
CA SER A 411 -16.64 31.55 -19.45
C SER A 411 -17.58 30.97 -18.38
N TRP A 412 -17.96 31.80 -17.40
CA TRP A 412 -18.94 31.48 -16.36
C TRP A 412 -19.87 32.69 -16.15
N THR A 413 -21.15 32.47 -16.40
CA THR A 413 -22.20 33.49 -16.33
C THR A 413 -23.44 32.93 -15.65
N SER A 414 -24.37 33.81 -15.24
CA SER A 414 -25.68 33.40 -14.72
C SER A 414 -26.50 32.53 -15.69
N LYS A 415 -26.21 32.58 -16.99
CA LYS A 415 -26.86 31.76 -18.04
C LYS A 415 -26.23 30.38 -18.22
N GLY A 416 -25.08 30.12 -17.61
CA GLY A 416 -24.38 28.84 -17.71
C GLY A 416 -22.86 28.95 -17.78
N VAL A 417 -22.23 27.78 -17.81
CA VAL A 417 -20.78 27.59 -17.73
C VAL A 417 -20.26 26.97 -19.02
N ILE A 418 -19.21 27.56 -19.60
CA ILE A 418 -18.53 27.03 -20.78
C ILE A 418 -17.10 26.65 -20.41
N ARG A 419 -16.77 25.38 -20.59
CA ARG A 419 -15.42 24.83 -20.37
C ARG A 419 -14.58 24.90 -21.64
N ARG A 420 -13.26 24.88 -21.50
CA ARG A 420 -12.35 24.73 -22.66
C ARG A 420 -12.47 23.32 -23.23
N SER A 421 -12.42 23.20 -24.55
CA SER A 421 -12.60 21.91 -25.27
C SER A 421 -11.38 20.98 -25.17
N LYS A 422 -10.16 21.54 -25.08
CA LYS A 422 -8.92 20.79 -24.87
C LYS A 422 -8.20 21.36 -23.66
N ILE A 423 -8.07 20.55 -22.61
CA ILE A 423 -7.47 20.95 -21.35
C ILE A 423 -6.24 20.07 -21.12
N SER A 424 -5.05 20.68 -21.15
CA SER A 424 -3.80 19.98 -20.82
C SER A 424 -3.73 19.69 -19.33
N LYS A 425 -2.94 18.68 -18.93
CA LYS A 425 -2.68 18.33 -17.52
C LYS A 425 -1.68 19.27 -16.83
N GLN A 426 -1.49 20.46 -17.38
CA GLN A 426 -0.55 21.46 -16.91
C GLN A 426 -0.72 21.80 -15.41
N PRO A 427 -1.92 21.82 -14.80
CA PRO A 427 -2.00 22.10 -13.37
C PRO A 427 -1.30 21.12 -12.44
N TYR A 428 -0.87 19.97 -12.95
CA TYR A 428 -0.21 18.91 -12.21
C TYR A 428 1.27 18.74 -12.56
N TYR A 429 1.80 19.48 -13.54
CA TYR A 429 3.21 19.36 -13.93
C TYR A 429 4.13 19.96 -12.86
N GLY A 430 5.38 19.50 -12.85
CA GLY A 430 6.46 20.05 -12.05
C GLY A 430 6.48 19.59 -10.60
N PHE A 431 7.55 19.96 -9.92
CA PHE A 431 7.75 19.79 -8.48
C PHE A 431 6.93 20.83 -7.68
N PRO A 432 6.33 20.48 -6.53
CA PRO A 432 6.23 19.16 -5.92
C PRO A 432 5.01 18.36 -6.37
N ASN A 433 4.19 18.87 -7.29
CA ASN A 433 2.92 18.24 -7.68
C ASN A 433 3.09 16.82 -8.21
N LEU A 434 4.14 16.56 -8.99
CA LEU A 434 4.46 15.20 -9.45
C LEU A 434 4.70 14.23 -8.30
N LEU A 435 5.29 14.68 -7.18
CA LEU A 435 5.43 13.88 -5.97
C LEU A 435 4.08 13.67 -5.29
N ASP A 436 3.29 14.74 -5.16
CA ASP A 436 1.97 14.70 -4.51
C ASP A 436 1.01 13.73 -5.24
N LEU A 437 1.11 13.57 -6.57
CA LEU A 437 0.34 12.58 -7.34
C LEU A 437 0.62 11.12 -6.92
N THR A 438 1.74 10.87 -6.25
CA THR A 438 2.15 9.53 -5.84
C THR A 438 1.76 9.20 -4.40
N GLU A 439 1.28 10.17 -3.62
CA GLU A 439 0.87 9.97 -2.21
C GLU A 439 1.94 9.32 -1.32
N GLY A 440 3.22 9.39 -1.70
CA GLY A 440 4.30 8.67 -1.01
C GLY A 440 4.29 7.15 -1.22
N ASN A 441 3.41 6.61 -2.07
CA ASN A 441 3.36 5.18 -2.34
C ASN A 441 4.59 4.76 -3.18
N PRO A 442 5.50 3.92 -2.66
CA PRO A 442 6.75 3.58 -3.35
C PRO A 442 6.53 2.99 -4.74
N ARG A 443 5.53 2.12 -4.89
CA ARG A 443 5.18 1.53 -6.20
C ARG A 443 4.74 2.60 -7.19
N TRP A 444 4.02 3.62 -6.74
CA TRP A 444 3.56 4.70 -7.60
C TRP A 444 4.69 5.66 -7.99
N ILE A 445 5.61 5.96 -7.08
CA ILE A 445 6.81 6.76 -7.36
C ILE A 445 7.65 6.11 -8.46
N LEU A 446 7.92 4.81 -8.31
CA LEU A 446 8.70 4.05 -9.29
C LEU A 446 8.00 3.97 -10.65
N ASN A 447 6.69 3.67 -10.65
CA ASN A 447 5.89 3.68 -11.89
C ASN A 447 5.86 5.05 -12.58
N LEU A 448 5.85 6.15 -11.82
CA LEU A 448 5.92 7.50 -12.37
C LEU A 448 7.28 7.73 -13.03
N ALA A 449 8.37 7.30 -12.39
CA ALA A 449 9.72 7.35 -12.97
C ALA A 449 9.80 6.58 -14.30
N ASP A 450 9.23 5.37 -14.37
CA ASP A 450 9.18 4.59 -15.62
C ASP A 450 8.36 5.28 -16.70
N THR A 451 7.24 5.88 -16.31
CA THR A 451 6.36 6.57 -17.25
C THR A 451 7.06 7.83 -17.79
N LEU A 452 7.78 8.58 -16.95
CA LEU A 452 8.61 9.71 -17.37
C LEU A 452 9.72 9.24 -18.32
N ALA A 453 10.41 8.15 -18.01
CA ALA A 453 11.46 7.57 -18.86
C ALA A 453 10.93 7.19 -20.25
N ALA A 454 9.77 6.53 -20.28
CA ALA A 454 9.11 6.14 -21.53
C ALA A 454 8.74 7.38 -22.37
N GLU A 455 8.19 8.42 -21.75
CA GLU A 455 7.78 9.64 -22.49
C GLU A 455 8.96 10.50 -22.96
N VAL A 456 10.07 10.54 -22.20
CA VAL A 456 11.33 11.16 -22.65
C VAL A 456 11.81 10.48 -23.93
N LYS A 457 11.82 9.14 -23.95
CA LYS A 457 12.21 8.36 -25.13
C LYS A 457 11.24 8.55 -26.30
N ASN A 458 9.94 8.49 -26.05
CA ASN A 458 8.90 8.63 -27.08
C ASN A 458 8.91 9.99 -27.76
N LYS A 459 9.18 11.07 -27.01
CA LYS A 459 9.20 12.44 -27.54
C LYS A 459 10.57 12.93 -27.93
N ALA A 460 11.61 12.11 -27.76
CA ALA A 460 13.01 12.50 -27.96
C ALA A 460 13.34 13.87 -27.33
N SER A 461 12.86 14.09 -26.09
CA SER A 461 12.85 15.40 -25.43
C SER A 461 13.26 15.28 -23.97
N ASN A 462 13.75 16.37 -23.38
CA ASN A 462 14.16 16.41 -21.97
C ASN A 462 12.95 16.29 -21.02
N ILE A 463 13.14 15.63 -19.87
CA ILE A 463 12.14 15.44 -18.80
C ILE A 463 11.54 16.76 -18.28
N ARG A 464 12.29 17.86 -18.35
CA ARG A 464 11.84 19.20 -17.96
C ARG A 464 10.72 19.75 -18.86
N GLN A 465 10.58 19.25 -20.09
CA GLN A 465 9.60 19.77 -21.03
C GLN A 465 8.16 19.48 -20.56
N PRO A 466 7.28 20.51 -20.47
CA PRO A 466 5.90 20.32 -20.00
C PRO A 466 5.12 19.29 -20.83
N GLY A 467 5.42 19.18 -22.13
CA GLY A 467 4.82 18.18 -23.01
C GLY A 467 5.11 16.74 -22.58
N VAL A 468 6.33 16.44 -22.11
CA VAL A 468 6.74 15.11 -21.63
C VAL A 468 6.02 14.79 -20.33
N GLN A 469 6.07 15.69 -19.35
CA GLN A 469 5.44 15.48 -18.05
C GLN A 469 3.92 15.35 -18.17
N ASN A 470 3.26 16.16 -18.99
CA ASN A 470 1.81 16.07 -19.20
C ASN A 470 1.38 14.71 -19.75
N ALA A 471 2.14 14.15 -20.71
CA ALA A 471 1.88 12.83 -21.26
C ALA A 471 2.13 11.73 -20.21
N ALA A 472 3.19 11.91 -19.40
CA ALA A 472 3.50 10.98 -18.32
C ALA A 472 2.40 10.96 -17.25
N ILE A 473 1.92 12.13 -16.82
CA ILE A 473 0.80 12.28 -15.88
C ILE A 473 -0.46 11.58 -16.42
N GLU A 474 -0.77 11.78 -17.70
CA GLU A 474 -1.93 11.17 -18.34
C GLU A 474 -1.83 9.64 -18.39
N SER A 475 -0.68 9.10 -18.82
CA SER A 475 -0.43 7.65 -18.85
C SER A 475 -0.45 7.06 -17.44
N PHE A 476 0.17 7.73 -16.48
CA PHE A 476 0.24 7.33 -15.08
C PHE A 476 -1.16 7.22 -14.43
N ALA A 477 -2.05 8.18 -14.69
CA ALA A 477 -3.42 8.18 -14.21
C ALA A 477 -4.30 7.16 -14.96
N LYS A 478 -4.20 7.10 -16.30
CA LYS A 478 -4.96 6.17 -17.14
C LYS A 478 -4.68 4.70 -16.82
N ARG A 479 -3.43 4.34 -16.55
CA ARG A 479 -3.07 2.97 -16.11
C ARG A 479 -3.82 2.55 -14.85
N PHE A 480 -3.99 3.47 -13.89
CA PHE A 480 -4.74 3.19 -12.67
C PHE A 480 -6.24 3.08 -12.94
N MET A 481 -6.80 4.01 -13.73
CA MET A 481 -8.19 3.92 -14.20
C MET A 481 -8.48 2.58 -14.86
N SER A 482 -7.63 2.11 -15.79
CA SER A 482 -7.83 0.84 -16.47
C SER A 482 -7.89 -0.33 -15.49
N MET A 483 -7.05 -0.33 -14.46
CA MET A 483 -7.09 -1.34 -13.39
C MET A 483 -8.41 -1.27 -12.60
N LEU A 484 -8.86 -0.08 -12.22
CA LEU A 484 -10.12 0.11 -11.48
C LEU A 484 -11.35 -0.30 -12.30
N LYS A 485 -11.29 -0.22 -13.64
CA LYS A 485 -12.38 -0.64 -14.53
C LYS A 485 -12.55 -2.15 -14.62
N VAL A 486 -11.46 -2.92 -14.49
CA VAL A 486 -11.47 -4.38 -14.64
C VAL A 486 -11.43 -5.13 -13.31
N TYR A 487 -11.26 -4.42 -12.19
CA TYR A 487 -11.18 -5.06 -10.88
C TYR A 487 -12.51 -5.74 -10.53
N PRO A 488 -12.52 -7.04 -10.21
CA PRO A 488 -13.75 -7.76 -9.89
C PRO A 488 -14.32 -7.25 -8.57
N VAL A 489 -15.52 -6.69 -8.62
CA VAL A 489 -16.29 -6.30 -7.44
C VAL A 489 -17.28 -7.42 -7.18
N GLY A 490 -17.11 -8.19 -6.10
CA GLY A 490 -17.84 -9.44 -5.84
C GLY A 490 -19.37 -9.31 -5.83
N SER A 491 -19.97 -9.26 -4.64
CA SER A 491 -21.44 -9.14 -4.44
C SER A 491 -22.03 -7.88 -5.12
N ALA A 492 -21.24 -6.83 -5.30
CA ALA A 492 -21.60 -5.58 -5.98
C ALA A 492 -21.75 -5.71 -7.52
N ALA A 493 -21.36 -6.84 -8.12
CA ALA A 493 -21.68 -7.16 -9.51
C ALA A 493 -23.20 -7.16 -9.79
N SER A 494 -24.02 -7.39 -8.76
CA SER A 494 -25.48 -7.34 -8.84
C SER A 494 -26.05 -5.95 -9.22
N LYS A 495 -25.25 -4.87 -9.14
CA LYS A 495 -25.66 -3.49 -9.51
C LYS A 495 -24.98 -2.93 -10.78
N ASN A 496 -24.17 -3.70 -11.53
CA ASN A 496 -23.37 -3.21 -12.68
C ASN A 496 -22.44 -2.01 -12.35
N VAL A 497 -22.08 -1.80 -11.08
CA VAL A 497 -21.19 -0.71 -10.67
C VAL A 497 -19.75 -1.22 -10.62
N THR A 498 -18.87 -0.63 -11.41
CA THR A 498 -17.42 -0.85 -11.28
C THR A 498 -16.83 0.08 -10.22
N ILE A 499 -15.65 -0.28 -9.69
CA ILE A 499 -14.89 0.61 -8.79
C ILE A 499 -14.66 1.97 -9.46
N PHE A 500 -14.35 1.98 -10.76
CA PHE A 500 -14.14 3.23 -11.48
C PHE A 500 -15.41 4.08 -11.57
N ASN A 501 -16.57 3.50 -11.91
CA ASN A 501 -17.83 4.25 -12.02
C ASN A 501 -18.19 4.93 -10.70
N PHE A 502 -18.01 4.21 -9.59
CA PHE A 502 -18.22 4.77 -8.25
C PHE A 502 -17.32 5.98 -7.97
N ILE A 503 -16.02 5.88 -8.31
CA ILE A 503 -15.10 7.01 -8.15
C ILE A 503 -15.40 8.15 -9.12
N GLU A 504 -15.85 7.84 -10.35
CA GLU A 504 -16.24 8.83 -11.35
C GLU A 504 -17.44 9.65 -10.89
N ASP A 505 -18.44 9.04 -10.27
CA ASP A 505 -19.59 9.76 -9.71
C ASP A 505 -19.15 10.73 -8.60
N LEU A 506 -18.33 10.25 -7.66
CA LEU A 506 -17.77 11.09 -6.59
C LEU A 506 -16.92 12.23 -7.16
N ALA A 507 -16.04 11.93 -8.12
CA ALA A 507 -15.15 12.91 -8.71
C ALA A 507 -15.91 13.97 -9.53
N THR A 508 -16.96 13.56 -10.24
CA THR A 508 -17.84 14.45 -10.99
C THR A 508 -18.59 15.38 -10.05
N HIS A 509 -19.06 14.89 -8.91
CA HIS A 509 -19.67 15.73 -7.88
C HIS A 509 -18.71 16.85 -7.41
N LEU A 510 -17.47 16.50 -7.05
CA LEU A 510 -16.46 17.48 -6.64
C LEU A 510 -16.11 18.45 -7.77
N ASN A 511 -15.93 17.94 -8.99
CA ASN A 511 -15.64 18.74 -10.16
C ASN A 511 -16.74 19.80 -10.40
N ASN A 512 -18.01 19.42 -10.32
CA ASN A 512 -19.13 20.33 -10.51
C ASN A 512 -19.17 21.40 -9.42
N LYS A 513 -18.82 21.07 -8.16
CA LYS A 513 -18.66 22.05 -7.08
C LYS A 513 -17.53 23.05 -7.31
N ILE A 514 -16.50 22.69 -8.07
CA ILE A 514 -15.35 23.56 -8.33
C ILE A 514 -15.60 24.45 -9.55
N TYR A 515 -16.28 23.93 -10.59
CA TYR A 515 -16.35 24.61 -11.89
C TYR A 515 -17.75 25.05 -12.29
N GLU A 516 -18.80 24.39 -11.82
CA GLU A 516 -20.19 24.67 -12.22
C GLU A 516 -20.91 25.58 -11.24
N SER A 517 -20.61 25.49 -9.93
CA SER A 517 -21.13 26.44 -8.95
C SER A 517 -20.37 27.76 -8.91
N ALA A 518 -21.00 28.75 -8.27
CA ALA A 518 -20.39 30.03 -7.95
C ALA A 518 -19.08 29.86 -7.15
N PHE A 519 -18.13 30.76 -7.39
CA PHE A 519 -16.83 30.70 -6.74
C PHE A 519 -16.93 30.72 -5.22
N THR A 520 -16.20 29.81 -4.57
CA THR A 520 -16.02 29.78 -3.13
C THR A 520 -14.54 29.60 -2.80
N ALA A 521 -14.09 30.24 -1.73
CA ALA A 521 -12.72 30.09 -1.24
C ALA A 521 -12.44 28.69 -0.64
N ASP A 522 -13.49 27.94 -0.32
CA ASP A 522 -13.39 26.65 0.36
C ASP A 522 -14.42 25.64 -0.20
N PRO A 523 -14.23 25.16 -1.43
CA PRO A 523 -15.09 24.13 -2.00
C PRO A 523 -14.89 22.81 -1.27
N SER A 524 -15.95 22.01 -1.17
CA SER A 524 -15.83 20.65 -0.65
C SER A 524 -14.97 19.81 -1.59
N LEU A 525 -13.90 19.19 -1.07
CA LEU A 525 -12.95 18.33 -1.83
C LEU A 525 -12.72 16.97 -1.16
N SER A 526 -13.49 16.68 -0.12
CA SER A 526 -13.43 15.43 0.62
C SER A 526 -14.82 14.98 1.04
N PHE A 527 -14.91 13.76 1.54
CA PHE A 527 -16.17 13.13 1.93
C PHE A 527 -16.11 12.67 3.38
N VAL A 528 -17.27 12.68 4.04
CA VAL A 528 -17.52 11.92 5.26
C VAL A 528 -18.40 10.73 4.90
N VAL A 529 -17.99 9.54 5.34
CA VAL A 529 -18.74 8.30 5.14
C VAL A 529 -19.88 8.27 6.16
N ASP A 530 -21.06 8.70 5.74
CA ASP A 530 -22.28 8.69 6.57
C ASP A 530 -22.92 7.30 6.65
N LYS A 531 -23.82 7.11 7.63
CA LYS A 531 -24.49 5.82 7.92
C LYS A 531 -25.13 5.16 6.70
N GLU A 532 -25.74 5.96 5.83
CA GLU A 532 -26.39 5.45 4.62
C GLU A 532 -25.35 4.91 3.63
N ALA A 533 -24.29 5.69 3.38
CA ALA A 533 -23.18 5.27 2.53
C ALA A 533 -22.44 4.03 3.06
N ALA A 534 -22.22 3.94 4.37
CA ALA A 534 -21.60 2.77 5.00
C ALA A 534 -22.46 1.51 4.85
N ALA A 535 -23.79 1.65 4.99
CA ALA A 535 -24.72 0.52 4.86
C ALA A 535 -24.88 0.05 3.40
N GLU A 536 -24.95 0.97 2.43
CA GLU A 536 -25.20 0.63 1.03
C GLU A 536 -23.93 0.30 0.24
N TYR A 537 -22.83 1.01 0.50
CA TYR A 537 -21.61 0.95 -0.29
C TYR A 537 -20.37 0.51 0.52
N GLY A 538 -20.54 0.01 1.76
CA GLY A 538 -19.43 -0.35 2.66
C GLY A 538 -18.32 -1.19 2.00
N GLU A 539 -18.66 -2.35 1.43
CA GLU A 539 -17.69 -3.24 0.77
C GLU A 539 -16.98 -2.57 -0.43
N LEU A 540 -17.70 -1.70 -1.15
CA LEU A 540 -17.17 -0.97 -2.29
C LEU A 540 -16.18 0.11 -1.83
N ILE A 541 -16.52 0.84 -0.77
CA ILE A 541 -15.65 1.84 -0.14
C ILE A 541 -14.39 1.17 0.41
N GLU A 542 -14.53 0.03 1.09
CA GLU A 542 -13.39 -0.75 1.57
C GLU A 542 -12.46 -1.16 0.43
N THR A 543 -13.02 -1.71 -0.65
CA THR A 543 -12.24 -2.10 -1.83
C THR A 543 -11.54 -0.89 -2.44
N CYS A 544 -12.21 0.27 -2.51
CA CYS A 544 -11.60 1.52 -2.98
C CYS A 544 -10.41 1.95 -2.10
N ILE A 545 -10.51 1.82 -0.78
CA ILE A 545 -9.42 2.14 0.16
C ILE A 545 -8.27 1.13 0.00
N HIS A 546 -8.57 -0.16 -0.04
CA HIS A 546 -7.57 -1.23 -0.22
C HIS A 546 -6.74 -1.03 -1.50
N LEU A 547 -7.41 -0.67 -2.60
CA LEU A 547 -6.77 -0.38 -3.89
C LEU A 547 -6.06 0.98 -3.94
N GLY A 548 -6.27 1.84 -2.94
CA GLY A 548 -5.73 3.21 -2.91
C GLY A 548 -6.44 4.19 -3.84
N ALA A 549 -7.69 3.91 -4.23
CA ALA A 549 -8.54 4.85 -4.98
C ALA A 549 -9.16 5.92 -4.06
N LEU A 550 -9.49 5.51 -2.83
CA LEU A 550 -9.82 6.40 -1.73
C LEU A 550 -8.71 6.40 -0.68
N VAL A 551 -8.45 7.56 -0.11
CA VAL A 551 -7.45 7.77 0.94
C VAL A 551 -8.19 8.33 2.15
N ILE A 552 -8.07 7.67 3.30
CA ILE A 552 -8.55 8.21 4.58
C ILE A 552 -7.81 9.54 4.84
N ILE A 553 -8.40 10.50 5.56
CA ILE A 553 -7.81 11.81 5.92
C ILE A 553 -8.16 12.26 7.33
N ASP A 554 -8.39 11.32 8.23
CA ASP A 554 -8.87 11.60 9.58
C ASP A 554 -7.74 12.13 10.48
N PRO A 555 -7.80 13.39 10.96
CA PRO A 555 -6.77 13.94 11.86
C PRO A 555 -6.77 13.28 13.23
N SER A 556 -7.93 12.80 13.70
CA SER A 556 -8.07 12.08 14.97
C SER A 556 -7.60 10.63 14.91
N SER A 557 -7.14 10.16 13.75
CA SER A 557 -6.55 8.82 13.60
C SER A 557 -5.11 8.71 14.10
N SER A 558 -4.54 9.80 14.62
CA SER A 558 -3.27 9.76 15.36
C SER A 558 -3.36 9.00 16.68
N ASP A 559 -4.57 8.83 17.22
CA ASP A 559 -4.78 7.94 18.36
C ASP A 559 -4.72 6.48 17.92
N ASP A 560 -3.86 5.70 18.57
CA ASP A 560 -3.66 4.26 18.35
C ASP A 560 -4.97 3.45 18.45
N SER A 561 -5.99 3.98 19.12
CA SER A 561 -7.30 3.36 19.37
C SER A 561 -8.21 3.20 18.14
N SER A 562 -7.85 3.75 16.97
CA SER A 562 -8.66 3.64 15.74
C SER A 562 -8.03 2.73 14.68
N LEU A 563 -8.01 1.42 14.94
CA LEU A 563 -7.85 0.44 13.86
C LEU A 563 -9.16 0.37 13.07
N LEU A 564 -9.07 0.61 11.77
CA LEU A 564 -10.22 0.58 10.85
C LEU A 564 -10.40 -0.86 10.36
N LEU A 565 -11.43 -1.53 10.86
CA LEU A 565 -11.67 -2.94 10.58
C LEU A 565 -13.13 -3.13 10.13
N GLY A 566 -13.31 -3.44 8.85
CA GLY A 566 -14.62 -3.65 8.24
C GLY A 566 -15.38 -2.36 7.89
N GLY A 567 -16.36 -2.49 6.99
CA GLY A 567 -17.06 -1.36 6.35
C GLY A 567 -17.95 -0.55 7.27
N ARG A 568 -18.40 -1.12 8.38
CA ARG A 568 -19.15 -0.38 9.41
C ARG A 568 -18.24 0.50 10.27
N ALA A 569 -16.98 0.12 10.46
CA ALA A 569 -15.97 0.96 11.14
C ALA A 569 -15.56 2.18 10.31
N LEU A 570 -16.02 2.27 9.05
CA LEU A 570 -15.85 3.45 8.20
C LEU A 570 -16.87 4.56 8.50
N HIS A 571 -17.90 4.33 9.31
CA HIS A 571 -18.85 5.39 9.70
C HIS A 571 -18.13 6.60 10.32
N ASP A 572 -18.54 7.81 9.91
CA ASP A 572 -17.96 9.10 10.29
C ASP A 572 -16.49 9.31 9.87
N ARG A 573 -15.90 8.38 9.11
CA ARG A 573 -14.54 8.54 8.60
C ARG A 573 -14.49 9.49 7.43
N LYS A 574 -13.39 10.25 7.40
CA LYS A 574 -13.10 11.23 6.36
C LYS A 574 -12.25 10.58 5.29
N VAL A 575 -12.68 10.68 4.05
CA VAL A 575 -11.98 10.10 2.89
C VAL A 575 -11.89 11.13 1.76
N ARG A 576 -10.88 10.98 0.91
CA ARG A 576 -10.75 11.74 -0.34
C ARG A 576 -10.37 10.83 -1.49
N ILE A 577 -10.61 11.31 -2.70
CA ILE A 577 -10.10 10.66 -3.90
C ILE A 577 -8.58 10.81 -3.93
N CYS A 578 -7.88 9.73 -4.26
CA CYS A 578 -6.44 9.70 -4.41
C CYS A 578 -5.97 10.71 -5.47
N TYR A 579 -4.89 11.44 -5.18
CA TYR A 579 -4.36 12.47 -6.08
C TYR A 579 -3.89 11.92 -7.43
N ARG A 580 -3.55 10.63 -7.51
CA ARG A 580 -3.27 9.96 -8.78
C ARG A 580 -4.42 10.05 -9.79
N LEU A 581 -5.67 10.09 -9.32
CA LEU A 581 -6.87 10.20 -10.18
C LEU A 581 -7.26 11.65 -10.44
N ALA A 582 -6.75 12.60 -9.65
CA ALA A 582 -7.10 14.01 -9.78
C ALA A 582 -6.91 14.56 -11.20
N PRO A 583 -5.85 14.21 -11.97
CA PRO A 583 -5.70 14.66 -13.36
C PRO A 583 -6.83 14.24 -14.29
N LEU A 584 -7.50 13.10 -14.06
CA LEU A 584 -8.61 12.66 -14.92
C LEU A 584 -9.83 13.57 -14.77
N PHE A 585 -10.05 14.07 -13.55
CA PHE A 585 -11.23 14.84 -13.18
C PHE A 585 -10.93 16.32 -12.90
N PHE A 586 -9.70 16.78 -13.17
CA PHE A 586 -9.24 18.15 -12.90
C PHE A 586 -9.49 18.61 -11.45
N LEU A 587 -9.25 17.73 -10.47
CA LEU A 587 -9.37 18.09 -9.06
C LEU A 587 -8.06 18.71 -8.51
N PRO A 588 -8.12 19.76 -7.68
CA PRO A 588 -6.94 20.27 -6.97
C PRO A 588 -6.31 19.23 -6.04
N LEU A 589 -5.00 19.31 -5.82
CA LEU A 589 -4.25 18.42 -4.92
C LEU A 589 -4.35 18.88 -3.46
N ARG A 590 -5.58 18.99 -2.96
CA ARG A 590 -5.90 19.48 -1.62
C ARG A 590 -7.07 18.71 -1.00
N ALA A 591 -7.09 18.64 0.32
CA ALA A 591 -8.21 18.15 1.09
C ALA A 591 -8.85 19.31 1.87
N ASN A 592 -10.04 19.73 1.45
CA ASN A 592 -10.79 20.83 2.05
C ASN A 592 -12.06 20.30 2.75
N LYS A 593 -13.06 21.17 2.94
CA LYS A 593 -14.38 20.87 3.49
C LYS A 593 -14.96 19.53 3.00
N GLN A 594 -15.68 18.86 3.90
CA GLN A 594 -16.29 17.56 3.63
C GLN A 594 -17.73 17.72 3.13
N VAL A 595 -18.20 16.73 2.39
CA VAL A 595 -19.62 16.51 2.07
C VAL A 595 -20.01 15.08 2.41
N ARG A 596 -21.29 14.83 2.71
CA ARG A 596 -21.79 13.47 2.95
C ARG A 596 -21.65 12.64 1.67
N LEU A 597 -21.10 11.43 1.80
CA LEU A 597 -20.80 10.57 0.66
C LEU A 597 -22.09 10.10 -0.04
N SER A 598 -23.14 9.77 0.71
CA SER A 598 -24.46 9.42 0.16
C SER A 598 -25.05 10.55 -0.71
N SER A 599 -24.86 11.80 -0.29
CA SER A 599 -25.36 12.97 -1.04
C SER A 599 -24.64 13.17 -2.37
N ALA A 600 -23.37 12.75 -2.48
CA ALA A 600 -22.62 12.82 -3.73
C ALA A 600 -23.09 11.74 -4.73
N LEU A 601 -23.37 10.53 -4.26
CA LEU A 601 -23.76 9.39 -5.09
C LEU A 601 -25.21 9.49 -5.61
N LYS A 602 -26.15 9.98 -4.79
CA LYS A 602 -27.55 10.18 -5.20
C LYS A 602 -27.71 11.14 -6.38
N ALA A 603 -26.78 12.08 -6.54
CA ALA A 603 -26.77 13.02 -7.65
C ALA A 603 -26.30 12.39 -8.98
N GLY A 604 -25.53 11.29 -8.95
CA GLY A 604 -24.99 10.62 -10.14
C GLY A 604 -25.88 9.49 -10.67
N ILE A 605 -26.47 8.68 -9.79
CA ILE A 605 -27.06 7.37 -10.15
C ILE A 605 -28.46 7.49 -10.81
N HIS A 606 -29.18 8.61 -10.64
CA HIS A 606 -30.51 8.82 -11.23
C HIS A 606 -30.58 9.89 -12.33
N GLY A 607 -29.44 10.45 -12.77
CA GLY A 607 -29.40 11.60 -13.68
C GLY A 607 -29.25 11.30 -15.18
N GLN A 608 -28.98 10.05 -15.58
CA GLN A 608 -28.84 9.70 -17.00
C GLN A 608 -29.85 8.64 -17.42
N ALA A 609 -31.04 9.09 -17.82
CA ALA A 609 -31.83 8.32 -18.77
C ALA A 609 -31.01 8.20 -20.08
N PRO A 610 -30.86 7.00 -20.66
CA PRO A 610 -30.05 6.83 -21.86
C PRO A 610 -30.70 7.61 -23.01
N LEU A 611 -29.99 8.60 -23.54
CA LEU A 611 -30.29 9.22 -24.81
C LEU A 611 -30.26 8.13 -25.89
N LYS A 612 -31.44 7.66 -26.31
CA LYS A 612 -31.62 6.82 -27.49
C LYS A 612 -31.02 7.55 -28.69
N LYS A 613 -29.81 7.17 -29.11
CA LYS A 613 -29.34 7.41 -30.47
C LYS A 613 -29.89 6.28 -31.33
N GLU A 614 -30.78 6.62 -32.26
CA GLU A 614 -31.17 5.72 -33.35
C GLU A 614 -29.92 5.35 -34.15
N VAL A 615 -29.50 4.09 -34.04
CA VAL A 615 -28.46 3.52 -34.89
C VAL A 615 -29.13 2.99 -36.15
N LYS A 616 -28.87 3.63 -37.29
CA LYS A 616 -29.22 3.04 -38.60
C LYS A 616 -28.37 1.77 -38.82
N PRO A 617 -28.96 0.66 -39.29
CA PRO A 617 -28.24 -0.59 -39.44
C PRO A 617 -27.23 -0.50 -40.60
N VAL A 618 -25.97 -0.81 -40.30
CA VAL A 618 -24.91 -1.00 -41.31
C VAL A 618 -24.89 -2.48 -41.68
N GLN A 619 -25.13 -2.79 -42.95
CA GLN A 619 -25.03 -4.14 -43.51
C GLN A 619 -23.56 -4.60 -43.54
N PHE A 620 -23.26 -5.71 -42.88
CA PHE A 620 -21.96 -6.38 -42.92
C PHE A 620 -21.95 -7.39 -44.07
N LYS A 621 -21.00 -7.26 -45.01
CA LYS A 621 -20.60 -8.34 -45.94
C LYS A 621 -19.37 -9.06 -45.36
N PRO A 622 -19.39 -10.38 -45.15
CA PRO A 622 -18.25 -11.12 -44.62
C PRO A 622 -17.21 -11.36 -45.73
N GLN A 623 -15.95 -10.99 -45.48
CA GLN A 623 -14.80 -11.51 -46.21
C GLN A 623 -14.05 -12.50 -45.31
N LEU A 624 -13.95 -13.74 -45.77
CA LEU A 624 -13.20 -14.83 -45.13
C LEU A 624 -11.69 -14.59 -45.23
N PRO A 625 -10.90 -14.74 -44.15
CA PRO A 625 -9.45 -14.79 -44.24
C PRO A 625 -8.97 -16.16 -44.71
N LYS A 626 -8.03 -16.17 -45.65
CA LYS A 626 -7.29 -17.38 -46.06
C LYS A 626 -6.35 -17.83 -44.96
N THR A 627 -6.38 -19.13 -44.71
CA THR A 627 -5.54 -19.95 -43.84
C THR A 627 -4.05 -19.81 -44.11
N ASN A 628 -3.26 -19.69 -43.03
CA ASN A 628 -2.05 -20.49 -42.85
C ASN A 628 -1.86 -20.73 -41.34
N ILE A 629 -2.25 -21.93 -40.92
CA ILE A 629 -2.04 -22.51 -39.59
C ILE A 629 -0.72 -23.28 -39.70
N PHE A 630 0.21 -23.00 -38.79
CA PHE A 630 1.18 -23.93 -38.16
C PHE A 630 2.35 -23.08 -37.65
N GLU A 631 2.34 -22.76 -36.36
CA GLU A 631 3.46 -22.97 -35.42
C GLU A 631 3.17 -22.27 -34.07
N GLN A 632 3.46 -23.02 -33.00
CA GLN A 632 3.58 -22.60 -31.59
C GLN A 632 2.28 -22.33 -30.81
N ILE A 633 1.63 -23.44 -30.47
CA ILE A 633 0.95 -23.60 -29.19
C ILE A 633 2.02 -23.96 -28.15
N ASP A 634 2.25 -23.09 -27.18
CA ASP A 634 2.67 -23.47 -25.82
C ASP A 634 2.57 -22.26 -24.87
N LEU A 635 2.25 -22.55 -23.60
CA LEU A 635 2.10 -21.67 -22.42
C LEU A 635 0.66 -21.20 -22.09
N PHE A 636 -0.07 -22.10 -21.42
CA PHE A 636 -0.72 -21.76 -20.15
C PHE A 636 -0.32 -22.78 -19.08
#